data_AF-A0A7C1QZ03-F1
#
_entry.id   AF-A0A7C1QZ03-F1
#
_cell.length_a   1.000
_cell.length_b   1.000
_cell.length_c   1.000
_cell.angle_alpha   90.00
_cell.angle_beta   90.00
_cell.angle_gamma   90.00
#
_symmetry.space_group_name_H-M   'P 1'
#
loop_
_entity.id
_entity.type
_entity.pdbx_description
1 polymer ?
#
loop_
_entity_poly.entity_id
_entity_poly.type
_entity_poly.pdbx_seq_one_letter_code
_entity_poly.pdbx_strand_id
1 'polypeptide(L)'
;MKRQIPLMYLVIHQALVKNYKFRDISKVELFNIFSRNFRVKKVFWYVLLKEMEDYSLVSYHIGKHPYIQISKPPINLDNTSHLYKSVGLF
;
A
#
# COMPACT_ATOMS: atom_id res chain seq x y z
N MET A 1 8.33 2.32 -20.17
CA MET A 1 8.98 1.77 -18.97
C MET A 1 7.89 1.35 -17.98
N LYS A 2 7.89 0.10 -17.49
CA LYS A 2 7.01 -0.27 -16.36
C LYS A 2 7.48 0.51 -15.14
N ARG A 3 6.60 1.30 -14.51
CA ARG A 3 6.92 2.09 -13.31
C ARG A 3 7.32 1.10 -12.20
N GLN A 4 8.53 1.24 -11.65
CA GLN A 4 8.99 0.42 -10.54
C GLN A 4 8.22 0.81 -9.28
N ILE A 5 7.78 -0.17 -8.49
CA ILE A 5 7.07 0.11 -7.24
C ILE A 5 8.12 0.26 -6.14
N PRO A 6 8.14 1.39 -5.40
CA PRO A 6 9.05 1.55 -4.27
C PRO A 6 8.85 0.42 -3.24
N LEU A 7 9.96 -0.19 -2.80
CA LEU A 7 9.95 -1.29 -1.85
C LEU A 7 9.16 -0.95 -0.58
N MET A 8 9.28 0.30 -0.10
CA MET A 8 8.52 0.78 1.07
C MET A 8 7.01 0.59 0.91
N TYR A 9 6.44 0.86 -0.27
CA TYR A 9 5.00 0.75 -0.49
C TYR A 9 4.54 -0.71 -0.53
N LEU A 10 5.38 -1.61 -1.03
CA LEU A 10 5.13 -3.06 -0.96
C LEU A 10 5.17 -3.57 0.48
N VAL A 11 6.12 -3.11 1.29
CA VAL A 11 6.20 -3.50 2.72
C VAL A 11 4.96 -3.02 3.48
N ILE A 12 4.52 -1.79 3.23
CA ILE A 12 3.30 -1.23 3.84
C ILE A 12 2.08 -2.03 3.39
N HIS A 13 1.96 -2.32 2.10
CA HIS A 13 0.88 -3.12 1.54
C HIS A 13 0.84 -4.53 2.15
N GLN A 14 1.98 -5.19 2.29
CA GLN A 14 2.05 -6.52 2.89
C GLN A 14 1.64 -6.51 4.37
N ALA A 15 1.96 -5.45 5.11
CA ALA A 15 1.48 -5.26 6.48
C ALA A 15 -0.05 -5.11 6.52
N LEU A 16 -0.65 -4.39 5.57
CA LEU A 16 -2.11 -4.26 5.45
C LEU A 16 -2.76 -5.62 5.14
N VAL A 17 -2.22 -6.37 4.18
CA VAL A 17 -2.71 -7.71 3.82
C VAL A 17 -2.64 -8.66 5.01
N LYS A 18 -1.53 -8.65 5.76
CA LYS A 18 -1.35 -9.50 6.95
C LYS A 18 -2.39 -9.19 8.03
N ASN A 19 -2.67 -7.91 8.27
CA ASN A 19 -3.56 -7.48 9.35
C ASN A 19 -5.06 -7.58 8.98
N TYR A 20 -5.42 -7.36 7.72
CA TYR A 20 -6.82 -7.19 7.30
C TYR A 20 -7.29 -8.16 6.21
N LYS A 21 -6.42 -9.00 5.64
CA LYS A 21 -6.77 -10.05 4.65
C LYS A 21 -7.64 -9.53 3.49
N PHE A 22 -7.27 -8.38 2.90
CA PHE A 22 -8.00 -7.72 1.80
C PHE A 22 -9.40 -7.19 2.14
N ARG A 23 -9.75 -7.05 3.42
CA ARG A 23 -10.99 -6.38 3.84
C ARG A 23 -10.87 -4.87 3.62
N ASP A 24 -12.01 -4.23 3.43
CA ASP A 24 -12.10 -2.77 3.45
C ASP A 24 -11.78 -2.24 4.84
N ILE A 25 -11.00 -1.16 4.89
CA ILE A 25 -10.59 -0.52 6.13
C ILE A 25 -10.93 0.97 6.11
N SER A 26 -11.08 1.55 7.28
CA SER A 26 -11.22 2.99 7.41
C SER A 26 -9.90 3.72 7.18
N LYS A 27 -9.99 5.00 6.83
CA LYS A 27 -8.83 5.90 6.75
C LYS A 27 -8.04 5.98 8.06
N VAL A 28 -8.75 5.89 9.19
CA VAL A 28 -8.15 5.93 10.53
C VAL A 28 -7.26 4.71 10.76
N GLU A 29 -7.72 3.52 10.37
CA GLU A 29 -6.95 2.28 10.48
C GLU A 29 -5.69 2.31 9.62
N LEU A 30 -5.79 2.78 8.37
CA LEU A 30 -4.61 2.95 7.51
C LEU A 30 -3.59 3.91 8.14
N PHE A 31 -4.04 5.06 8.62
CA PHE A 31 -3.16 6.07 9.22
C PHE A 31 -2.56 5.62 10.55
N ASN A 32 -3.26 4.76 11.29
CA ASN A 32 -2.69 4.09 12.46
C ASN A 32 -1.54 3.17 12.07
N ILE A 33 -1.62 2.45 10.94
CA ILE A 33 -0.49 1.66 10.44
C ILE A 33 0.67 2.56 10.01
N PHE A 34 0.39 3.62 9.25
CA PHE A 34 1.43 4.57 8.82
C PHE A 34 2.20 5.14 10.01
N SER A 35 1.48 5.52 11.08
CA SER A 35 2.10 6.08 12.27
C SER A 35 2.78 5.05 13.17
N ARG A 36 2.10 3.96 13.54
CA ARG A 36 2.59 3.01 14.54
C ARG A 36 3.63 2.05 13.98
N ASN A 37 3.43 1.56 12.77
CA ASN A 37 4.28 0.52 12.20
C ASN A 37 5.46 1.14 11.43
N PHE A 38 5.22 2.28 10.76
CA PHE A 38 6.18 2.88 9.83
C PHE A 38 6.68 4.27 10.25
N ARG A 39 6.17 4.82 11.37
CA ARG A 39 6.56 6.15 11.90
C ARG A 39 6.46 7.28 10.87
N VAL A 40 5.54 7.16 9.92
CA VAL A 40 5.31 8.18 8.89
C VAL A 40 4.70 9.41 9.55
N LYS A 41 5.31 10.58 9.35
CA LYS A 41 4.78 11.85 9.86
C LYS A 41 3.42 12.16 9.22
N LYS A 42 2.51 12.75 10.01
CA LYS A 42 1.14 13.08 9.59
C LYS A 42 1.05 13.88 8.28
N VAL A 43 2.01 14.77 8.04
CA VAL A 43 2.11 15.59 6.83
C VAL A 43 2.24 14.74 5.55
N PHE A 44 2.70 13.50 5.64
CA PHE A 44 2.90 12.61 4.49
C PHE A 44 1.78 11.58 4.31
N TRP A 45 0.81 11.45 5.22
CA TRP A 45 -0.17 10.36 5.15
C TRP A 45 -1.01 10.38 3.88
N TYR A 46 -1.47 11.55 3.45
CA TYR A 46 -2.27 11.68 2.24
C TYR A 46 -1.44 11.51 0.96
N VAL A 47 -0.20 12.00 0.97
CA VAL A 47 0.74 11.79 -0.14
C VAL A 47 1.00 10.30 -0.33
N LEU A 48 1.29 9.61 0.77
CA LEU A 48 1.54 8.17 0.78
C LEU A 48 0.31 7.37 0.34
N LEU A 49 -0.89 7.72 0.83
CA LEU A 49 -2.13 7.10 0.36
C LEU A 49 -2.29 7.25 -1.15
N LYS A 50 -2.13 8.47 -1.67
CA LYS A 50 -2.26 8.75 -3.11
C LYS A 50 -1.24 7.98 -3.94
N GLU A 51 0.01 7.90 -3.49
CA GLU A 51 1.03 7.11 -4.19
C GLU A 51 0.69 5.62 -4.19
N MET A 52 0.20 5.08 -3.07
CA MET A 52 -0.24 3.69 -3.01
C MET A 52 -1.43 3.41 -3.96
N GLU A 53 -2.32 4.38 -4.16
CA GLU A 53 -3.37 4.32 -5.18
C GLU A 53 -2.80 4.34 -6.61
N ASP A 54 -1.82 5.22 -6.88
CA ASP A 54 -1.15 5.31 -8.18
C ASP A 54 -0.44 3.99 -8.56
N TYR A 55 0.01 3.22 -7.57
CA TYR A 55 0.59 1.88 -7.74
C TYR A 55 -0.42 0.73 -7.67
N SER A 56 -1.72 1.03 -7.60
CA SER A 56 -2.81 0.05 -7.51
C SER A 56 -2.67 -0.92 -6.33
N LEU A 57 -2.04 -0.47 -5.23
CA LEU A 57 -1.89 -1.26 -4.01
C LEU A 57 -3.13 -1.14 -3.12
N VAL A 58 -3.79 0.02 -3.16
CA VAL A 58 -5.06 0.31 -2.49
C VAL A 58 -5.94 1.17 -3.40
N SER A 59 -7.22 1.30 -3.05
CA SER A 59 -8.14 2.26 -3.68
C SER A 59 -8.93 2.99 -2.61
N TYR A 60 -8.98 4.31 -2.66
CA TYR A 60 -9.76 5.13 -1.74
C TYR A 60 -11.12 5.49 -2.36
N HIS A 61 -12.20 5.04 -1.71
CA HIS A 61 -13.56 5.27 -2.17
C HIS A 61 -14.21 6.35 -1.32
N ILE A 62 -14.63 7.44 -1.99
CA ILE A 62 -15.33 8.56 -1.36
C ILE A 62 -16.83 8.36 -1.57
N GLY A 63 -17.55 8.12 -0.48
CA GLY A 63 -19.00 7.97 -0.46
C GLY A 63 -19.57 8.38 0.90
N LYS A 64 -20.82 8.00 1.19
CA LYS A 64 -21.44 8.26 2.51
C LYS A 64 -20.61 7.69 3.68
N HIS A 65 -19.91 6.58 3.43
CA HIS A 65 -18.96 5.97 4.34
C HIS A 65 -17.63 5.76 3.60
N PRO A 66 -16.65 6.66 3.73
CA PRO A 66 -15.38 6.53 3.04
C PRO A 66 -14.57 5.32 3.54
N TYR A 67 -14.04 4.54 2.61
CA TYR A 67 -13.26 3.33 2.92
C TYR A 67 -12.07 3.19 1.97
N ILE A 68 -11.10 2.39 2.40
CA ILE A 68 -9.92 2.01 1.65
C ILE A 68 -10.01 0.53 1.37
N GLN A 69 -10.01 0.18 0.09
CA GLN A 69 -9.95 -1.18 -0.37
C GLN A 69 -8.49 -1.58 -0.55
N ILE A 70 -8.07 -2.70 0.05
CA ILE A 70 -6.73 -3.26 -0.15
C ILE A 70 -6.76 -4.11 -1.42
N SER A 71 -5.99 -3.73 -2.42
CA SER A 71 -5.95 -4.44 -3.71
C SER A 71 -5.06 -5.68 -3.62
N LYS A 72 -5.32 -6.68 -4.46
CA LYS A 72 -4.31 -7.69 -4.76
C LYS A 72 -3.13 -6.98 -5.44
N PRO A 73 -1.89 -7.17 -4.96
CA PRO A 73 -0.76 -6.45 -5.54
C PRO A 73 -0.59 -6.91 -7.00
N PRO A 74 -0.25 -6.02 -7.94
CA PRO A 74 -0.05 -6.36 -9.35
C PRO A 74 1.22 -7.20 -9.59
N ILE A 75 1.93 -7.59 -8.52
CA ILE A 75 3.22 -8.29 -8.54
C ILE A 75 3.07 -9.58 -7.73
N ASN A 76 3.57 -10.68 -8.28
CA ASN A 76 3.72 -11.92 -7.52
C ASN A 76 4.87 -11.79 -6.51
N LEU A 77 4.53 -11.67 -5.23
CA LEU A 77 5.49 -11.54 -4.12
C LEU A 77 6.24 -12.86 -3.80
N ASP A 78 5.71 -14.00 -4.25
CA ASP A 78 6.32 -15.32 -4.01
C ASP A 78 7.47 -15.62 -4.98
N ASN A 79 7.59 -14.86 -6.07
CA ASN A 79 8.69 -14.95 -7.02
C ASN A 79 9.73 -13.86 -6.75
N THR A 80 10.79 -14.21 -6.04
CA THR A 80 11.86 -13.29 -5.61
C THR A 80 12.54 -12.57 -6.78
N SER A 81 12.84 -13.26 -7.88
CA SER A 81 13.42 -12.64 -9.07
C SER A 81 12.50 -11.59 -9.71
N HIS A 82 11.19 -11.86 -9.73
CA HIS A 82 10.19 -10.91 -10.24
C HIS A 82 10.03 -9.72 -9.28
N LEU A 83 10.09 -9.96 -7.97
CA LEU A 83 10.09 -8.93 -6.93
C LEU A 83 11.29 -7.97 -7.10
N TYR A 84 12.52 -8.48 -7.17
CA TYR A 84 13.74 -7.64 -7.32
C TYR A 84 13.68 -6.75 -8.57
N LYS A 85 13.25 -7.30 -9.71
CA LYS A 85 13.04 -6.52 -10.95
C LYS A 85 11.99 -5.42 -10.78
N SER A 86 10.91 -5.72 -10.07
CA SER A 86 9.79 -4.78 -9.88
C SER A 86 10.11 -3.61 -8.95
N VAL A 87 11.10 -3.78 -8.06
CA VAL A 87 11.57 -2.73 -7.13
C VAL A 87 12.89 -2.07 -7.55
N GLY A 88 13.42 -2.41 -8.74
CA GLY A 88 14.65 -1.78 -9.28
C GLY A 88 15.94 -2.22 -8.58
N LEU A 89 15.96 -3.42 -8.01
CA LEU A 89 17.13 -4.00 -7.33
C LEU A 89 17.87 -5.05 -8.20
N PHE A 90 17.61 -5.05 -9.52
CA PHE A 90 18.21 -5.96 -10.49
C PHE A 90 18.60 -5.20 -11.76
#